data_AF-P0DI72-F1
#
_entry.id   AF-P0DI72-F1
#
_cell.length_a   1.000
_cell.length_b   1.000
_cell.length_c   1.000
_cell.angle_alpha   90.00
_cell.angle_beta   90.00
_cell.angle_gamma   90.00
#
_symmetry.space_group_name_H-M   'P 1'
#
loop_
_entity.id
_entity.type
_entity.pdbx_description
1 polymer ?
#
loop_
_entity_poly.entity_id
_entity_poly.type
_entity_poly.pdbx_seq_one_letter_code
_entity_poly.pdbx_strand_id
1 'polypeptide(L)'
;MAAVEAAKTPRFILLIIEWVFALVAFAVMGHYLFDDRRSSFEYLTAICILVWLVVMIYMVILCCGRALPPLIEAAIFLLFAILVFIAFLVTAVKCNNSETIVIAGQTISRKVCEGESEPKAAAAFAFLLGLLLAGSSVLGCIAFRRPSAPPLSSFQNPTSSV
;
A
#
# COMPACT_ATOMS: atom_id res chain seq x y z
N MET A 1 -0.16 -27.81 -0.07
CA MET A 1 -1.17 -27.53 -1.12
C MET A 1 -1.84 -26.17 -0.94
N ALA A 2 -2.23 -25.78 0.29
CA ALA A 2 -2.89 -24.48 0.55
C ALA A 2 -2.20 -23.25 -0.06
N ALA A 3 -0.87 -23.15 0.02
CA ALA A 3 -0.13 -22.01 -0.54
C ALA A 3 -0.25 -21.88 -2.08
N VAL A 4 -0.29 -23.01 -2.81
CA VAL A 4 -0.41 -23.01 -4.28
C VAL A 4 -1.81 -22.57 -4.72
N GLU A 5 -2.83 -22.93 -3.94
CA GLU A 5 -4.20 -22.48 -4.18
C GLU A 5 -4.37 -21.00 -3.85
N ALA A 6 -3.80 -20.54 -2.74
CA ALA A 6 -3.79 -19.13 -2.36
C ALA A 6 -3.14 -18.25 -3.44
N ALA A 7 -2.03 -18.71 -4.03
CA ALA A 7 -1.30 -17.98 -5.06
C ALA A 7 -2.10 -17.71 -6.34
N LYS A 8 -3.14 -18.51 -6.62
CA LYS A 8 -4.01 -18.34 -7.81
C LYS A 8 -5.14 -17.36 -7.57
N THR A 9 -5.34 -16.88 -6.35
CA THR A 9 -6.41 -15.93 -6.06
C THR A 9 -6.05 -14.55 -6.61
N PRO A 10 -7.00 -13.81 -7.23
CA PRO A 10 -6.76 -12.44 -7.68
C PRO A 10 -6.35 -11.53 -6.51
N ARG A 11 -6.75 -11.89 -5.29
CA ARG A 11 -6.35 -11.21 -4.06
C ARG A 11 -4.85 -11.34 -3.78
N PHE A 12 -4.30 -12.55 -3.85
CA PHE A 12 -2.88 -12.77 -3.63
C PHE A 12 -2.01 -12.06 -4.66
N ILE A 13 -2.47 -12.01 -5.92
CA ILE A 13 -1.81 -11.25 -7.00
C ILE A 13 -1.79 -9.75 -6.67
N LEU A 14 -2.90 -9.18 -6.21
CA LEU A 14 -2.95 -7.78 -5.78
C LEU A 14 -1.98 -7.49 -4.64
N LEU A 15 -1.89 -8.38 -3.64
CA LEU A 15 -0.94 -8.23 -2.53
C LEU A 15 0.51 -8.31 -2.99
N ILE A 16 0.83 -9.19 -3.94
CA ILE A 16 2.17 -9.21 -4.54
C ILE A 16 2.46 -7.87 -5.24
N ILE A 17 1.50 -7.33 -5.98
CA ILE A 17 1.67 -6.03 -6.66
C ILE A 17 1.87 -4.93 -5.62
N GLU A 18 1.05 -4.85 -4.58
CA GLU A 18 1.21 -3.90 -3.47
C GLU A 18 2.58 -4.03 -2.79
N TRP A 19 3.02 -5.26 -2.55
CA TRP A 19 4.32 -5.57 -1.97
C TRP A 19 5.48 -5.11 -2.86
N VAL A 20 5.41 -5.36 -4.17
CA VAL A 20 6.42 -4.89 -5.14
C VAL A 20 6.43 -3.37 -5.23
N PHE A 21 5.26 -2.73 -5.26
CA PHE A 21 5.16 -1.27 -5.32
C PHE A 21 5.73 -0.61 -4.06
N ALA A 22 5.40 -1.14 -2.88
CA ALA A 22 6.01 -0.70 -1.63
C ALA A 22 7.53 -0.89 -1.64
N LEU A 23 8.00 -2.02 -2.19
CA LEU A 23 9.43 -2.32 -2.31
C LEU A 23 10.15 -1.33 -3.21
N VAL A 24 9.62 -1.06 -4.40
CA VAL A 24 10.19 -0.10 -5.35
C VAL A 24 10.14 1.32 -4.77
N ALA A 25 9.04 1.71 -4.14
CA ALA A 25 8.89 3.04 -3.55
C ALA A 25 9.94 3.31 -2.47
N PHE A 26 10.21 2.34 -1.58
CA PHE A 26 11.27 2.50 -0.58
C PHE A 26 12.67 2.36 -1.19
N ALA A 27 12.88 1.46 -2.16
CA ALA A 27 14.20 1.22 -2.77
C ALA A 27 14.71 2.46 -3.53
N VAL A 28 13.82 3.17 -4.23
CA VAL A 28 14.13 4.44 -4.91
C VAL A 28 14.43 5.56 -3.89
N MET A 29 14.01 5.40 -2.65
CA MET A 29 14.15 6.40 -1.59
C MET A 29 15.21 6.07 -0.53
N GLY A 30 15.78 4.86 -0.57
CA GLY A 30 16.61 4.34 0.52
C GLY A 30 17.85 5.18 0.80
N HIS A 31 18.41 5.85 -0.21
CA HIS A 31 19.55 6.76 -0.03
C HIS A 31 19.18 8.07 0.66
N TYR A 32 17.91 8.51 0.55
CA TYR A 32 17.42 9.70 1.26
C TYR A 32 17.13 9.44 2.74
N LEU A 33 17.07 8.18 3.16
CA LEU A 33 16.82 7.83 4.56
C LEU A 33 17.95 8.30 5.50
N PHE A 34 19.15 8.50 4.97
CA PHE A 34 20.34 8.92 5.73
C PHE A 34 20.78 10.35 5.41
N ASP A 35 19.99 11.10 4.64
CA ASP A 35 20.32 12.49 4.28
C ASP A 35 19.47 13.47 5.11
N ASP A 36 20.09 14.06 6.13
CA ASP A 36 19.46 14.99 7.08
C ASP A 36 18.74 16.17 6.40
N ARG A 37 19.15 16.56 5.18
CA ARG A 37 18.50 17.66 4.44
C ARG A 37 17.08 17.30 4.00
N ARG A 38 16.74 16.01 4.02
CA ARG A 38 15.57 15.44 3.34
C ARG A 38 14.69 14.61 4.27
N SER A 39 14.64 14.96 5.55
CA SER A 39 13.79 14.33 6.59
C SER A 39 12.35 14.04 6.18
N SER A 40 11.74 14.80 5.27
CA SER A 40 10.39 14.50 4.76
C SER A 40 10.29 13.16 4.01
N PHE A 41 11.34 12.80 3.28
CA PHE A 41 11.40 11.55 2.52
C PHE A 41 11.61 10.35 3.44
N GLU A 42 12.21 10.55 4.62
CA GLU A 42 12.31 9.51 5.67
C GLU A 42 10.92 9.04 6.10
N TYR A 43 9.96 9.94 6.31
CA TYR A 43 8.59 9.58 6.68
C TYR A 43 7.90 8.72 5.63
N LEU A 44 8.04 9.11 4.35
CA LEU A 44 7.47 8.34 3.25
C LEU A 44 8.11 6.95 3.17
N THR A 45 9.44 6.89 3.29
CA THR A 45 10.21 5.64 3.26
C THR A 45 9.81 4.73 4.41
N ALA A 46 9.70 5.25 5.63
CA ALA A 46 9.31 4.51 6.81
C ALA A 46 7.90 3.91 6.67
N ILE A 47 6.94 4.68 6.14
CA ILE A 47 5.58 4.20 5.88
C ILE A 47 5.58 3.12 4.80
N CYS A 48 6.33 3.29 3.71
CA CYS A 48 6.46 2.26 2.67
C CYS A 48 7.07 0.96 3.21
N ILE A 49 8.08 1.04 4.08
CA ILE A 49 8.66 -0.14 4.76
C ILE A 49 7.60 -0.81 5.65
N LEU A 50 6.83 -0.02 6.40
CA LEU A 50 5.78 -0.55 7.27
C LEU A 50 4.69 -1.26 6.45
N VAL A 51 4.24 -0.67 5.34
CA VAL A 51 3.30 -1.29 4.39
C VAL A 51 3.89 -2.58 3.83
N TRP A 52 5.15 -2.55 3.39
CA TRP A 52 5.84 -3.72 2.85
C TRP A 52 5.85 -4.89 3.86
N LEU A 53 6.18 -4.61 5.13
CA LEU A 53 6.15 -5.60 6.20
C LEU A 53 4.74 -6.13 6.46
N VAL A 54 3.74 -5.25 6.53
CA VAL A 54 2.36 -5.65 6.80
C VAL A 54 1.80 -6.51 5.67
N VAL A 55 2.04 -6.14 4.41
CA VAL A 55 1.63 -6.93 3.24
C VAL A 55 2.36 -8.28 3.23
N MET A 56 3.64 -8.32 3.60
CA MET A 56 4.41 -9.56 3.73
C MET A 56 3.82 -10.49 4.80
N ILE A 57 3.54 -9.96 6.00
CA ILE A 57 2.87 -10.69 7.08
C ILE A 57 1.50 -11.21 6.62
N TYR A 58 0.73 -10.38 5.92
CA TYR A 58 -0.58 -10.75 5.41
C TYR A 58 -0.53 -11.89 4.39
N MET A 59 0.43 -11.83 3.45
CA MET A 59 0.69 -12.92 2.51
C MET A 59 1.07 -14.22 3.23
N VAL A 60 1.90 -14.15 4.29
CA VAL A 60 2.25 -15.32 5.10
C VAL A 60 1.01 -15.91 5.78
N ILE A 61 0.14 -15.08 6.37
CA ILE A 61 -1.10 -15.53 7.01
C ILE A 61 -2.01 -16.26 6.01
N LEU A 62 -2.17 -15.71 4.80
CA LEU A 62 -2.93 -16.34 3.71
C LEU A 62 -2.30 -17.67 3.27
N CYS A 63 -0.98 -17.74 3.16
CA CYS A 63 -0.26 -18.99 2.85
C CYS A 63 -0.46 -20.06 3.93
N CYS A 64 -0.66 -19.67 5.20
CA CYS A 64 -1.03 -20.57 6.29
C CYS A 64 -2.51 -21.00 6.26
N GLY A 65 -3.29 -20.59 5.26
CA GLY A 65 -4.72 -20.92 5.15
C GLY A 65 -5.60 -20.17 6.14
N ARG A 66 -5.09 -19.11 6.77
CA ARG A 66 -5.87 -18.25 7.65
C ARG A 66 -6.28 -17.00 6.87
N ALA A 67 -7.55 -16.62 7.01
CA ALA A 67 -8.06 -15.36 6.47
C ALA A 67 -8.40 -14.44 7.64
N LEU A 68 -8.03 -13.16 7.55
CA LEU A 68 -8.52 -12.16 8.49
C LEU A 68 -10.01 -11.90 8.21
N PRO A 69 -10.79 -11.49 9.23
CA PRO A 69 -12.13 -10.99 9.00
C PRO A 69 -12.10 -9.84 7.99
N PRO A 70 -12.96 -9.84 6.96
CA PRO A 70 -12.87 -8.89 5.84
C PRO A 70 -13.02 -7.43 6.30
N LEU A 71 -13.72 -7.18 7.41
CA LEU A 71 -13.85 -5.84 8.00
C LEU A 71 -12.52 -5.34 8.59
N ILE A 72 -11.80 -6.20 9.32
CA ILE A 72 -10.50 -5.87 9.92
C ILE A 72 -9.48 -5.65 8.81
N GLU A 73 -9.49 -6.53 7.81
CA GLU A 73 -8.67 -6.40 6.61
C GLU A 73 -8.91 -5.05 5.90
N ALA A 74 -10.17 -4.73 5.60
CA ALA A 74 -10.53 -3.47 4.96
C ALA A 74 -10.08 -2.25 5.78
N ALA A 75 -10.24 -2.30 7.11
CA ALA A 75 -9.81 -1.22 8.00
C ALA A 75 -8.28 -1.05 8.02
N ILE A 76 -7.51 -2.14 8.04
CA ILE A 76 -6.04 -2.09 7.99
C ILE A 76 -5.58 -1.48 6.67
N PHE A 77 -6.08 -1.97 5.54
CA PHE A 77 -5.68 -1.44 4.23
C PHE A 77 -6.10 0.02 4.04
N LEU A 78 -7.29 0.40 4.52
CA LEU A 78 -7.74 1.79 4.50
C LEU A 78 -6.84 2.69 5.36
N LEU A 79 -6.46 2.24 6.56
CA LEU A 79 -5.54 2.99 7.43
C LEU A 79 -4.20 3.22 6.73
N PHE A 80 -3.61 2.18 6.12
CA PHE A 80 -2.37 2.32 5.38
C PHE A 80 -2.50 3.17 4.12
N ALA A 81 -3.63 3.09 3.41
CA ALA A 81 -3.92 3.97 2.28
C ALA A 81 -3.91 5.45 2.71
N ILE A 82 -4.54 5.76 3.86
CA ILE A 82 -4.56 7.11 4.43
C ILE A 82 -3.15 7.56 4.82
N LEU A 83 -2.37 6.71 5.50
CA LEU A 83 -1.00 7.05 5.91
C LEU A 83 -0.09 7.31 4.71
N VAL A 84 -0.14 6.45 3.68
CA VAL A 84 0.61 6.62 2.43
C VAL A 84 0.18 7.89 1.71
N PHE A 85 -1.13 8.20 1.69
CA PHE A 85 -1.63 9.42 1.07
C PHE A 85 -1.18 10.69 1.81
N ILE A 86 -1.21 10.68 3.14
CA ILE A 86 -0.68 11.78 3.96
C ILE A 86 0.82 11.96 3.70
N ALA A 87 1.59 10.88 3.68
CA ALA A 87 3.03 10.91 3.40
C ALA A 87 3.32 11.46 2.00
N PHE A 88 2.54 11.04 1.00
CA PHE A 88 2.59 11.58 -0.35
C PHE A 88 2.32 13.09 -0.36
N LEU A 89 1.27 13.56 0.31
CA LEU A 89 0.92 14.98 0.38
C LEU A 89 2.04 15.80 1.02
N VAL A 90 2.59 15.34 2.14
CA VAL A 90 3.72 16.01 2.82
C VAL A 90 4.93 16.12 1.89
N THR A 91 5.23 15.04 1.17
CA THR A 91 6.34 14.99 0.20
C THR A 91 6.08 15.93 -0.98
N ALA A 92 4.86 15.94 -1.53
CA ALA A 92 4.46 16.80 -2.63
C ALA A 92 4.54 18.29 -2.26
N VAL A 93 4.06 18.66 -1.07
CA VAL A 93 4.16 20.03 -0.54
C VAL A 93 5.62 20.44 -0.39
N LYS A 94 6.45 19.59 0.23
CA LYS A 94 7.89 19.84 0.38
C LYS A 94 8.60 19.99 -0.97
N CYS A 95 8.26 19.18 -1.96
CA CYS A 95 8.81 19.30 -3.31
C CYS A 95 8.41 20.60 -4.03
N ASN A 96 7.25 21.17 -3.71
CA ASN A 96 6.79 22.43 -4.30
C ASN A 96 7.33 23.67 -3.56
N ASN A 97 7.85 23.50 -2.35
CA ASN A 97 8.51 24.58 -1.64
C ASN A 97 9.77 25.00 -2.41
N SER A 98 9.97 26.32 -2.50
CA SER A 98 11.17 26.91 -3.08
C SER A 98 12.22 27.12 -2.00
N GLU A 99 13.43 26.65 -2.25
CA GLU A 99 14.60 26.92 -1.43
C GLU A 99 15.43 28.00 -2.12
N THR A 100 15.78 29.05 -1.37
CA THR A 100 16.64 30.13 -1.87
C THR A 100 18.10 29.70 -1.73
N ILE A 101 18.75 29.42 -2.85
CA ILE A 101 20.17 29.08 -2.90
C ILE A 101 20.91 30.34 -3.35
N VAL A 102 21.91 30.77 -2.57
CA VAL A 102 22.80 31.88 -2.93
C VAL A 102 23.97 31.32 -3.72
N ILE A 103 23.96 31.49 -5.05
CA ILE A 103 25.06 31.09 -5.93
C ILE A 103 25.72 32.36 -6.46
N ALA A 104 27.02 32.53 -6.21
CA ALA A 104 27.81 33.67 -6.71
C ALA A 104 27.20 35.06 -6.42
N GLY A 105 26.53 35.23 -5.27
CA GLY A 105 25.88 36.48 -4.88
C GLY A 105 24.49 36.71 -5.49
N GLN A 106 24.00 35.81 -6.35
CA GLN A 106 22.60 35.80 -6.79
C GLN A 106 21.77 34.84 -5.94
N THR A 107 20.67 35.33 -5.40
CA THR A 107 19.62 34.52 -4.77
C THR A 107 18.75 33.89 -5.85
N ILE A 108 18.94 32.61 -6.12
CA ILE A 108 18.10 31.85 -7.04
C ILE A 108 17.11 31.05 -6.19
N SER A 109 15.81 31.28 -6.42
CA SER A 109 14.74 30.48 -5.83
C SER A 109 14.54 29.24 -6.69
N ARG A 110 14.96 28.07 -6.21
CA ARG A 110 14.83 26.79 -6.93
C ARG A 110 13.87 25.89 -6.17
N LYS A 111 13.01 25.13 -6.86
CA LYS A 111 12.17 24.14 -6.15
C LYS A 111 13.05 23.00 -5.64
N VAL A 112 12.77 22.51 -4.43
CA VAL A 112 13.56 21.44 -3.78
C VAL A 112 13.73 20.21 -4.68
N CYS A 113 12.68 19.83 -5.41
CA CYS A 113 12.68 18.67 -6.31
C CYS A 113 12.90 19.03 -7.80
N GLU A 114 13.44 20.21 -8.09
CA GLU A 114 13.69 20.65 -9.47
C GLU A 114 14.93 19.97 -10.04
N GLY A 115 14.77 19.22 -11.15
CA GLY A 115 15.85 18.46 -11.79
C GLY A 115 16.04 17.04 -11.25
N GLU A 116 15.32 16.65 -10.20
CA GLU A 116 15.43 15.30 -9.62
C GLU A 116 14.23 14.44 -10.02
N SER A 117 14.51 13.30 -10.64
CA SER A 117 13.50 12.34 -11.10
C SER A 117 13.08 11.37 -10.00
N GLU A 118 14.00 10.99 -9.12
CA GLU A 118 13.78 10.01 -8.03
C GLU A 118 12.65 10.41 -7.07
N PRO A 119 12.61 11.64 -6.50
CA PRO A 119 11.52 12.02 -5.60
C PRO A 119 10.16 12.08 -6.27
N LYS A 120 10.13 12.44 -7.55
CA LYS A 120 8.90 12.44 -8.34
C LYS A 120 8.43 11.01 -8.62
N ALA A 121 9.35 10.10 -8.93
CA ALA A 121 9.04 8.70 -9.17
C ALA A 121 8.51 8.03 -7.89
N ALA A 122 9.19 8.20 -6.76
CA ALA A 122 8.75 7.65 -5.49
C ALA A 122 7.38 8.21 -5.04
N ALA A 123 7.15 9.50 -5.22
CA ALA A 123 5.83 10.10 -4.96
C ALA A 123 4.74 9.48 -5.86
N ALA A 124 5.05 9.23 -7.14
CA ALA A 124 4.13 8.55 -8.05
C ALA A 124 3.85 7.10 -7.62
N PHE A 125 4.88 6.34 -7.23
CA PHE A 125 4.71 4.99 -6.70
C PHE A 125 3.92 4.97 -5.39
N ALA A 126 4.15 5.92 -4.49
CA ALA A 126 3.38 6.07 -3.26
C ALA A 126 1.91 6.38 -3.54
N PHE A 127 1.63 7.26 -4.50
CA PHE A 127 0.26 7.54 -4.92
C PHE A 127 -0.43 6.29 -5.49
N LEU A 128 0.24 5.56 -6.39
CA LEU A 128 -0.27 4.30 -6.95
C LEU A 128 -0.46 3.22 -5.88
N LEU A 129 0.47 3.12 -4.92
CA LEU A 129 0.35 2.23 -3.77
C LEU A 129 -0.86 2.60 -2.91
N GLY A 130 -1.08 3.89 -2.65
CA GLY A 130 -2.27 4.39 -1.95
C GLY A 130 -3.57 3.99 -2.65
N LEU A 131 -3.62 4.10 -3.99
CA LEU A 131 -4.77 3.65 -4.78
C LEU A 131 -4.98 2.14 -4.73
N LEU A 132 -3.90 1.35 -4.78
CA LEU A 132 -3.98 -0.11 -4.65
C LEU A 132 -4.52 -0.52 -3.28
N LEU A 133 -3.98 0.05 -2.19
CA LEU A 133 -4.45 -0.19 -0.83
C LEU A 133 -5.92 0.23 -0.66
N ALA A 134 -6.32 1.37 -1.21
CA ALA A 134 -7.71 1.82 -1.22
C ALA A 134 -8.60 0.84 -1.99
N GLY A 135 -8.19 0.41 -3.19
CA GLY A 135 -8.90 -0.63 -3.96
C GLY A 135 -9.05 -1.94 -3.17
N SER A 136 -7.99 -2.34 -2.47
CA SER A 136 -7.99 -3.51 -1.59
C SER A 136 -8.94 -3.38 -0.40
N SER A 137 -9.09 -2.18 0.16
CA SER A 137 -10.08 -1.91 1.21
C SER A 137 -11.52 -2.03 0.68
N VAL A 138 -11.78 -1.51 -0.52
CA VAL A 138 -13.09 -1.58 -1.18
C VAL A 138 -13.47 -3.03 -1.49
N LEU A 139 -12.52 -3.84 -1.98
CA LEU A 139 -12.75 -5.26 -2.22
C LEU A 139 -13.09 -6.00 -0.92
N GLY A 140 -12.40 -5.69 0.19
CA GLY A 140 -12.73 -6.24 1.52
C GLY A 140 -14.15 -5.87 1.98
N CYS A 141 -14.54 -4.61 1.80
CA CYS A 141 -15.90 -4.13 2.11
C CYS A 141 -16.98 -4.81 1.25
N ILE A 142 -16.72 -5.03 -0.05
CA ILE A 142 -17.65 -5.73 -0.94
C ILE A 142 -17.78 -7.20 -0.55
N ALA A 143 -16.66 -7.86 -0.21
CA ALA A 143 -16.67 -9.24 0.26
C ALA A 143 -17.49 -9.40 1.55
N PHE A 144 -17.38 -8.43 2.47
CA PHE A 144 -18.21 -8.43 3.68
C PHE A 144 -19.71 -8.28 3.38
N ARG A 145 -20.08 -7.44 2.40
CA ARG A 145 -21.50 -7.23 2.01
C ARG A 145 -22.13 -8.40 1.28
N ARG A 146 -21.33 -9.32 0.71
CA ARG A 146 -21.84 -10.55 0.10
C ARG A 146 -21.62 -11.70 1.09
N PRO A 147 -22.50 -11.88 2.10
CA PRO A 147 -22.45 -13.11 2.87
C PRO A 147 -22.55 -14.26 1.86
N SER A 148 -21.62 -15.20 1.96
CA SER A 148 -21.63 -16.43 1.20
C SER A 148 -23.07 -16.95 1.27
N ALA A 149 -23.71 -17.17 0.12
CA ALA A 149 -25.01 -17.81 0.10
C ALA A 149 -24.94 -19.03 1.02
N PRO A 150 -25.92 -19.22 1.92
CA PRO A 150 -25.87 -20.32 2.88
C PRO A 150 -25.55 -21.61 2.13
N PRO A 151 -24.65 -22.46 2.66
CA PRO A 151 -24.28 -23.69 1.96
C PRO A 151 -25.56 -24.44 1.62
N LEU A 152 -25.73 -24.75 0.34
CA LEU A 152 -26.87 -25.50 -0.22
C LEU A 152 -27.09 -26.87 0.46
N SER A 153 -26.24 -27.26 1.42
CA SER A 153 -26.43 -28.41 2.29
C SER A 153 -27.66 -28.31 3.20
N SER A 154 -28.29 -27.14 3.37
CA SER A 154 -29.58 -27.07 4.10
C SER A 154 -30.81 -27.44 3.25
N PHE A 155 -30.66 -27.64 1.94
CA PHE A 155 -31.70 -28.21 1.08
C PHE A 155 -31.46 -29.71 0.83
N GLN A 156 -31.10 -30.44 1.88
CA GLN A 156 -31.14 -31.90 1.82
C GLN A 156 -32.56 -32.37 2.12
N ASN A 157 -33.27 -32.70 1.04
CA ASN A 157 -34.65 -33.18 0.98
C ASN A 157 -35.03 -34.16 2.11
N PRO A 158 -36.05 -33.87 2.94
CA PRO A 158 -36.74 -34.89 3.70
C PRO A 158 -37.79 -35.59 2.81
N THR A 159 -37.34 -36.36 1.82
CA THR A 159 -38.17 -37.40 1.21
C THR A 159 -37.66 -38.75 1.68
N SER A 160 -37.94 -39.08 2.95
CA SER A 160 -37.82 -40.46 3.44
C SER A 160 -38.78 -40.69 4.60
N SER A 161 -40.06 -40.83 4.29
CA SER A 161 -40.92 -41.73 5.06
C SER A 161 -41.79 -42.47 4.05
N VAL A 162 -41.34 -43.71 3.84
CA VAL A 162 -42.02 -44.85 3.22
C VAL A 162 -43.45 -44.97 3.71
#